data_AF-W4VJE3-F1
#
_entry.id   AF-W4VJE3-F1
#
_cell.length_a   1.000
_cell.length_b   1.000
_cell.length_c   1.000
_cell.angle_alpha   90.00
_cell.angle_beta   90.00
_cell.angle_gamma   90.00
#
_symmetry.space_group_name_H-M   'P 1'
#
loop_
_entity.id
_entity.type
_entity.pdbx_description
1 polymer ?
#
loop_
_entity_poly.entity_id
_entity_poly.type
_entity_poly.pdbx_seq_one_letter_code
_entity_poly.pdbx_strand_id
1 'polypeptide(L)'
;MSSKKSISTITVGFMLFALFFGAGNLIFPPLLGQASGDHLLFANLGFIFTGVGLPVLAVLALAVSGKSNLQSLASQVSPPVYGLIFTIVLYLTIGPLFALPRTNTVAYEIGIAPFFKNFSSNWTLLIFTVLFFGLTLYFSLQAKN
;
A
#
# COMPACT_ATOMS: atom_id res chain seq x y z
N MET A 1 29.20 -11.34 -16.42
CA MET A 1 27.77 -11.46 -16.80
C MET A 1 27.01 -11.99 -15.59
N SER A 2 26.26 -11.11 -14.91
CA SER A 2 25.58 -11.44 -13.66
C SER A 2 24.41 -12.39 -13.92
N SER A 3 24.40 -13.51 -13.21
CA SER A 3 23.36 -14.55 -13.22
C SER A 3 21.96 -13.94 -13.08
N LYS A 4 21.15 -13.98 -14.14
CA LYS A 4 19.71 -13.71 -14.04
C LYS A 4 19.09 -14.88 -13.28
N LYS A 5 18.85 -14.69 -11.99
CA LYS A 5 18.08 -15.61 -11.16
C LYS A 5 16.70 -15.78 -11.80
N SER A 6 16.39 -16.98 -12.30
CA SER A 6 15.06 -17.32 -12.83
C SER A 6 14.07 -17.22 -11.68
N ILE A 7 13.33 -16.11 -11.61
CA ILE A 7 12.25 -15.95 -10.64
C ILE A 7 11.14 -16.89 -11.08
N SER A 8 10.85 -17.91 -10.27
CA SER A 8 9.76 -18.85 -10.53
C SER A 8 8.42 -18.11 -10.57
N THR A 9 7.50 -18.51 -11.45
CA THR A 9 6.13 -17.97 -11.53
C THR A 9 5.43 -17.99 -10.17
N ILE A 10 5.73 -19.01 -9.35
CA ILE A 10 5.23 -19.13 -7.97
C ILE A 10 5.77 -17.98 -7.10
N THR A 11 7.05 -17.62 -7.23
CA THR A 11 7.67 -16.50 -6.51
C THR A 11 7.06 -15.17 -6.93
N VAL A 12 6.84 -14.95 -8.23
CA VAL A 12 6.14 -13.74 -8.72
C VAL A 12 4.71 -13.70 -8.17
N GLY A 13 4.00 -14.83 -8.17
CA GLY A 13 2.67 -14.95 -7.60
C GLY A 13 2.63 -14.56 -6.12
N PHE A 14 3.57 -15.06 -5.31
CA PHE A 14 3.68 -14.68 -3.90
C PHE A 14 4.08 -13.21 -3.71
N MET A 15 4.95 -12.65 -4.55
CA MET A 15 5.30 -11.23 -4.50
C MET A 15 4.10 -10.34 -4.80
N LEU A 16 3.32 -10.66 -5.85
CA LEU A 16 2.10 -9.94 -6.18
C LEU A 16 1.04 -10.11 -5.09
N PHE A 17 0.90 -11.31 -4.54
CA PHE A 17 0.03 -11.55 -3.40
C PHE A 17 0.44 -10.69 -2.20
N ALA A 18 1.71 -10.68 -1.81
CA ALA A 18 2.19 -9.88 -0.69
C ALA A 18 1.99 -8.37 -0.92
N LEU A 19 2.17 -7.91 -2.16
CA LEU A 19 1.95 -6.51 -2.55
C LEU A 19 0.48 -6.11 -2.38
N PHE A 20 -0.46 -6.95 -2.81
CA PHE A 20 -1.90 -6.65 -2.75
C PHE A 20 -2.54 -7.03 -1.41
N PHE A 21 -2.09 -8.08 -0.75
CA PHE A 21 -2.59 -8.52 0.56
C PHE A 21 -2.22 -7.56 1.70
N GLY A 22 -1.32 -6.59 1.44
CA GLY A 22 -0.75 -5.67 2.43
C GLY A 22 -1.75 -5.00 3.39
N ALA A 23 -1.24 -4.21 4.34
CA ALA A 23 -1.97 -3.74 5.53
C ALA A 23 -3.43 -3.27 5.29
N GLY A 24 -3.72 -2.60 4.18
CA GLY A 24 -5.09 -2.20 3.84
C GLY A 24 -6.07 -3.39 3.73
N ASN A 25 -5.68 -4.46 3.04
CA ASN A 25 -6.54 -5.64 2.88
C ASN A 25 -6.64 -6.51 4.13
N LEU A 26 -5.79 -6.28 5.13
CA LEU A 26 -5.93 -6.87 6.47
C LEU A 26 -6.86 -6.06 7.38
N ILE A 27 -6.83 -4.73 7.25
CA ILE A 27 -7.51 -3.81 8.18
C ILE A 27 -8.92 -3.44 7.72
N PHE A 28 -9.11 -3.23 6.42
CA PHE A 28 -10.37 -2.72 5.90
C PHE A 28 -11.52 -3.75 5.89
N PRO A 29 -11.34 -5.05 5.57
CA PRO A 29 -12.46 -5.97 5.55
C PRO A 29 -13.16 -6.13 6.90
N PRO A 30 -12.46 -6.28 8.05
CA PRO A 30 -13.12 -6.30 9.35
C PRO A 30 -13.88 -5.00 9.66
N LEU A 31 -13.28 -3.84 9.35
CA LEU A 31 -13.93 -2.53 9.56
C LEU A 31 -15.17 -2.37 8.67
N LEU A 32 -15.07 -2.75 7.40
CA LEU A 32 -16.18 -2.70 6.46
C LEU A 32 -17.29 -3.69 6.85
N GLY A 33 -16.92 -4.88 7.31
CA GLY A 33 -17.85 -5.87 7.85
C GLY A 33 -18.60 -5.35 9.07
N GLN A 34 -17.90 -4.70 10.00
CA GLN A 34 -18.54 -4.07 11.16
C GLN A 34 -19.48 -2.93 10.75
N ALA A 35 -19.09 -2.12 9.75
CA ALA A 35 -19.88 -0.97 9.30
C ALA A 35 -21.07 -1.34 8.41
N SER A 36 -21.08 -2.53 7.80
CA SER A 36 -22.11 -2.94 6.83
C SER A 36 -23.36 -3.55 7.46
N GLY A 37 -23.35 -3.86 8.75
CA GLY A 37 -24.51 -4.40 9.47
C GLY A 37 -25.04 -5.65 8.78
N ASP A 38 -26.32 -5.62 8.37
CA ASP A 38 -26.97 -6.74 7.67
C ASP A 38 -26.59 -6.86 6.18
N HIS A 39 -25.91 -5.86 5.60
CA HIS A 39 -25.57 -5.80 4.18
C HIS A 39 -24.16 -6.34 3.87
N LEU A 40 -23.70 -7.36 4.61
CA LEU A 40 -22.36 -7.96 4.46
C LEU A 40 -22.06 -8.42 3.03
N LEU A 41 -23.04 -9.04 2.36
CA LEU A 41 -22.86 -9.56 1.01
C LEU A 41 -22.56 -8.44 0.00
N PHE A 42 -23.32 -7.35 0.04
CA PHE A 42 -23.10 -6.21 -0.85
C PHE A 42 -21.78 -5.48 -0.54
N ALA A 43 -21.43 -5.35 0.74
CA ALA A 43 -20.17 -4.77 1.16
C ALA A 43 -18.96 -5.58 0.67
N ASN A 44 -19.02 -6.92 0.79
CA ASN A 44 -17.99 -7.82 0.30
C ASN A 44 -17.85 -7.78 -1.22
N LEU A 45 -18.97 -7.78 -1.96
CA LEU A 45 -18.92 -7.66 -3.42
C LEU A 45 -18.30 -6.33 -3.87
N GLY A 46 -18.69 -5.22 -3.23
CA GLY A 46 -18.09 -3.91 -3.47
C GLY A 46 -16.58 -3.89 -3.17
N PHE A 47 -16.18 -4.50 -2.05
CA PHE A 47 -14.77 -4.62 -1.67
C PHE A 47 -13.96 -5.47 -2.65
N ILE A 48 -14.49 -6.61 -3.11
CA ILE A 48 -13.80 -7.46 -4.08
C ILE A 48 -13.64 -6.71 -5.41
N PHE A 49 -14.70 -6.07 -5.90
CA PHE A 49 -14.65 -5.33 -7.17
C PHE A 49 -13.65 -4.17 -7.13
N THR A 50 -13.69 -3.36 -6.07
CA THR A 50 -12.88 -2.14 -5.98
C THR A 50 -11.49 -2.38 -5.40
N GLY A 51 -11.39 -3.20 -4.36
CA GLY A 51 -10.15 -3.48 -3.62
C GLY A 51 -9.26 -4.56 -4.25
N VAL A 52 -9.81 -5.44 -5.09
CA VAL A 52 -9.03 -6.49 -5.77
C VAL A 52 -9.15 -6.38 -7.29
N GLY A 53 -10.36 -6.18 -7.83
CA GLY A 53 -10.60 -6.11 -9.27
C GLY A 53 -9.81 -4.99 -9.95
N LEU A 54 -9.94 -3.75 -9.47
CA LEU A 54 -9.25 -2.60 -10.07
C LEU A 54 -7.71 -2.69 -10.00
N PRO A 55 -7.08 -3.07 -8.87
CA PRO A 55 -5.62 -3.26 -8.84
C PRO A 55 -5.12 -4.35 -9.81
N VAL A 56 -5.85 -5.47 -9.93
CA VAL A 56 -5.50 -6.53 -10.89
C VAL A 56 -5.63 -6.01 -12.33
N LEU A 57 -6.71 -5.29 -12.65
CA LEU A 57 -6.88 -4.66 -13.96
C LEU A 57 -5.78 -3.64 -14.26
N ALA A 58 -5.33 -2.87 -13.26
CA ALA A 58 -4.23 -1.92 -13.43
C ALA A 58 -2.89 -2.62 -13.75
N VAL A 59 -2.58 -3.74 -13.08
CA VAL A 59 -1.39 -4.55 -13.40
C VAL A 59 -1.50 -5.16 -14.79
N LEU A 60 -2.66 -5.69 -15.16
CA LEU A 60 -2.90 -6.23 -16.49
C LEU A 60 -2.74 -5.15 -17.57
N ALA A 61 -3.29 -3.96 -17.35
CA ALA A 61 -3.14 -2.82 -18.27
C ALA A 61 -1.66 -2.44 -18.44
N LEU A 62 -0.88 -2.39 -17.35
CA LEU A 62 0.55 -2.13 -17.42
C LEU A 62 1.29 -3.24 -18.18
N ALA A 63 1.00 -4.50 -17.89
CA ALA A 63 1.62 -5.65 -18.55
C ALA A 63 1.33 -5.69 -20.06
N VAL A 64 0.08 -5.40 -20.47
CA VAL A 64 -0.33 -5.37 -21.88
C VAL A 64 0.20 -4.13 -22.62
N SER A 65 0.36 -3.00 -21.93
CA SER A 65 0.83 -1.74 -22.55
C SER A 65 2.26 -1.82 -23.12
N GLY A 66 3.07 -2.78 -22.65
CA GLY A 66 4.48 -2.92 -23.04
C GLY A 66 5.38 -1.75 -22.61
N LYS A 67 4.87 -0.83 -21.77
CA LYS A 67 5.64 0.33 -21.27
C LYS A 67 6.48 -0.07 -20.06
N SER A 68 7.73 0.38 -20.04
CA SER A 68 8.65 0.11 -18.94
C SER A 68 8.36 0.93 -17.68
N ASN A 69 7.80 2.14 -17.84
CA ASN A 69 7.71 3.12 -16.75
C ASN A 69 6.30 3.73 -16.67
N LEU A 70 5.81 3.98 -15.45
CA LEU A 70 4.52 4.65 -15.19
C LEU A 70 4.41 6.01 -15.90
N GLN A 71 5.49 6.79 -15.92
CA GLN A 71 5.51 8.07 -16.63
C GLN A 71 5.23 7.90 -18.13
N SER A 72 5.76 6.85 -18.76
CA SER A 72 5.52 6.58 -20.19
C SER A 72 4.09 6.12 -20.46
N LEU A 73 3.43 5.49 -19.48
CA LEU A 73 2.03 5.12 -19.56
C LEU A 73 1.13 6.36 -19.40
N ALA A 74 1.38 7.16 -18.35
CA ALA A 74 0.62 8.38 -18.08
C ALA A 74 0.75 9.44 -19.18
N SER A 75 1.90 9.49 -19.86
CA SER A 75 2.13 10.42 -20.98
C SER A 75 1.26 10.14 -22.21
N GLN A 76 0.58 8.98 -22.27
CA GLN A 76 -0.39 8.68 -23.33
C GLN A 76 -1.69 9.48 -23.20
N VAL A 77 -2.00 10.00 -22.01
CA VAL A 77 -3.22 10.78 -21.76
C VAL A 77 -3.09 12.20 -22.31
N SER A 78 -1.99 12.90 -21.97
CA SER A 78 -1.68 14.22 -22.53
C SER A 78 -0.16 14.53 -22.47
N PRO A 79 0.52 14.66 -23.61
CA PRO A 79 1.94 15.06 -23.66
C PRO A 79 2.13 16.57 -23.39
N PRO A 80 3.24 17.05 -22.78
CA PRO A 80 4.34 16.36 -22.10
C PRO A 80 4.34 16.53 -20.55
N VAL A 81 3.47 17.36 -20.00
CA VAL A 81 3.54 17.79 -18.58
C VAL A 81 2.80 16.84 -17.65
N TYR A 82 1.69 16.25 -18.11
CA TYR A 82 0.81 15.42 -17.28
C TYR A 82 1.51 14.18 -16.73
N GLY A 83 2.23 13.44 -17.58
CA GLY A 83 2.91 12.21 -17.15
C GLY A 83 3.95 12.46 -16.05
N LEU A 84 4.67 13.58 -16.11
CA LEU A 84 5.66 13.95 -15.10
C LEU A 84 5.00 14.40 -13.79
N ILE A 85 4.05 15.34 -13.86
CA ILE A 85 3.34 15.82 -12.66
C ILE A 85 2.62 14.67 -11.96
N PHE A 86 1.89 13.85 -12.72
CA PHE A 86 1.18 12.71 -12.17
C PHE A 86 2.11 11.73 -11.46
N THR A 87 3.26 11.40 -12.06
CA THR A 87 4.22 10.48 -11.45
C THR A 87 4.83 11.06 -10.16
N ILE A 88 5.15 12.36 -10.15
CA ILE A 88 5.67 13.03 -8.95
C ILE A 88 4.63 13.01 -7.82
N VAL A 89 3.40 13.44 -8.12
CA VAL A 89 2.31 13.48 -7.13
C VAL A 89 2.03 12.07 -6.61
N LEU A 90 2.01 11.07 -7.48
CA LEU A 90 1.79 9.68 -7.10
C LEU A 90 2.90 9.18 -6.16
N TYR A 91 4.17 9.43 -6.48
CA TYR A 91 5.28 9.04 -5.60
C TYR A 91 5.28 9.77 -4.26
N LEU A 92 4.97 11.07 -4.25
CA LEU A 92 4.84 11.82 -3.00
C LEU A 92 3.67 11.32 -2.14
N THR A 93 2.55 10.96 -2.77
CA THR A 93 1.37 10.41 -2.09
C THR A 93 1.65 9.02 -1.51
N ILE A 94 2.29 8.13 -2.26
CA ILE A 94 2.65 6.79 -1.77
C ILE A 94 3.71 6.87 -0.66
N GLY A 95 4.67 7.77 -0.81
CA GLY A 95 5.73 7.96 0.19
C GLY A 95 5.28 8.88 1.33
N PRO A 96 5.90 10.06 1.45
CA PRO A 96 5.86 10.86 2.68
C PRO A 96 4.52 11.54 2.97
N LEU A 97 3.71 11.84 1.95
CA LEU A 97 2.57 12.74 2.13
C LEU A 97 1.29 12.04 2.59
N PHE A 98 1.11 10.74 2.29
CA PHE A 98 -0.16 10.08 2.59
C PHE A 98 -0.02 8.64 3.07
N ALA A 99 0.49 7.72 2.25
CA ALA A 99 0.40 6.30 2.59
C ALA A 99 1.31 5.91 3.77
N LEU A 100 2.53 6.45 3.87
CA LEU A 100 3.40 6.19 5.03
C LEU A 100 2.84 6.75 6.34
N PRO A 101 2.44 8.05 6.44
CA PRO A 101 1.81 8.55 7.67
C PRO A 101 0.52 7.81 8.04
N ARG A 102 -0.31 7.45 7.05
CA ARG A 102 -1.59 6.78 7.27
C ARG A 102 -1.41 5.37 7.82
N THR A 103 -0.48 4.60 7.26
CA THR A 103 -0.22 3.23 7.74
C THR A 103 0.31 3.22 9.18
N ASN A 104 1.18 4.17 9.54
CA ASN A 104 1.66 4.34 10.90
C ASN A 104 0.53 4.68 11.89
N THR A 105 -0.31 5.68 11.57
CA THR A 105 -1.42 6.08 12.47
C THR A 105 -2.45 4.96 12.65
N VAL A 106 -2.77 4.22 11.58
CA VAL A 106 -3.70 3.09 11.69
C VAL A 106 -3.10 1.92 12.49
N ALA A 107 -1.80 1.63 12.32
CA ALA A 107 -1.12 0.62 13.13
C ALA A 107 -1.13 0.98 14.62
N TYR A 108 -0.96 2.27 14.95
CA TYR A 108 -1.11 2.77 16.32
C TYR A 108 -2.53 2.60 16.85
N GLU A 109 -3.54 3.06 16.11
CA GLU A 109 -4.95 3.05 16.53
C GLU A 109 -5.49 1.63 16.79
N ILE A 110 -5.07 0.66 15.98
CA ILE A 110 -5.55 -0.72 16.11
C ILE A 110 -4.67 -1.52 17.08
N GLY A 111 -3.35 -1.31 17.06
CA GLY A 111 -2.39 -2.15 17.78
C GLY A 111 -2.01 -1.66 19.18
N ILE A 112 -1.98 -0.35 19.42
CA ILE A 112 -1.44 0.23 20.67
C ILE A 112 -2.49 1.05 21.42
N ALA A 113 -3.25 1.90 20.72
CA ALA A 113 -4.24 2.78 21.33
C ALA A 113 -5.24 2.07 22.28
N PRO A 114 -5.75 0.85 21.99
CA PRO A 114 -6.69 0.16 22.88
C PRO A 114 -6.10 -0.16 24.26
N PHE A 115 -4.77 -0.26 24.38
CA PHE A 115 -4.06 -0.60 25.62
C PHE A 115 -3.73 0.64 26.48
N PHE A 116 -3.73 1.84 25.90
CA PHE A 116 -3.27 3.08 26.55
C PHE A 116 -4.37 4.14 26.71
N LYS A 117 -5.62 3.72 26.97
CA LYS A 117 -6.79 4.61 27.11
C LYS A 117 -6.66 5.78 28.10
N ASN A 118 -5.72 5.71 29.05
CA ASN A 118 -5.56 6.71 30.13
C ASN A 118 -4.35 7.66 29.96
N PHE A 119 -3.52 7.48 28.92
CA PHE A 119 -2.37 8.35 28.65
C PHE A 119 -2.69 9.42 27.60
N SER A 120 -1.98 10.55 27.64
CA SER A 120 -2.10 11.59 26.60
C SER A 120 -1.81 10.98 25.22
N SER A 121 -2.85 10.84 24.40
CA SER A 121 -2.81 10.14 23.10
C SER A 121 -1.71 10.67 22.18
N ASN A 122 -1.39 11.97 22.26
CA ASN A 122 -0.40 12.62 21.40
C ASN A 122 1.05 12.18 21.69
N TRP A 123 1.43 12.03 22.96
CA TRP A 123 2.80 11.62 23.31
C TRP A 123 3.05 10.16 22.97
N THR A 124 2.07 9.28 23.23
CA THR A 124 2.16 7.86 22.89
C THR A 124 2.22 7.66 21.36
N LEU A 125 1.45 8.43 20.59
CA LEU A 125 1.50 8.41 19.13
C LEU A 125 2.88 8.86 18.60
N LEU A 126 3.47 9.92 19.18
CA LEU A 126 4.77 10.43 18.76
C LEU A 126 5.87 9.38 19.01
N ILE A 127 5.90 8.78 20.20
CA ILE A 127 6.85 7.73 20.56
C ILE A 127 6.69 6.53 19.61
N PHE A 128 5.45 6.07 19.39
CA PHE A 128 5.17 4.98 18.46
C PHE A 128 5.67 5.30 17.05
N THR A 129 5.42 6.51 16.56
CA THR A 129 5.84 6.95 15.23
C THR A 129 7.36 6.93 15.07
N VAL A 130 8.10 7.46 16.05
CA VAL A 130 9.57 7.48 16.04
C VAL A 130 10.12 6.05 16.07
N LEU A 131 9.56 5.18 16.92
CA LEU A 131 9.97 3.77 16.98
C LEU A 131 9.65 3.02 15.69
N PHE A 132 8.44 3.18 15.16
CA PHE A 132 7.98 2.50 13.95
C PHE A 132 8.86 2.86 12.75
N PHE A 133 9.09 4.16 12.50
CA PHE A 133 9.95 4.60 11.40
C PHE A 133 11.42 4.31 11.66
N GLY A 134 11.89 4.39 12.91
CA GLY A 134 13.26 4.04 13.30
C GLY A 134 13.58 2.56 13.03
N LEU A 135 12.72 1.65 13.46
CA LEU A 135 12.83 0.21 13.18
C LEU A 135 12.72 -0.09 11.68
N THR A 136 11.76 0.54 11.00
CA THR A 136 11.60 0.37 9.54
C THR A 136 12.86 0.81 8.79
N LEU A 137 13.44 1.94 9.19
CA LEU A 137 14.68 2.45 8.60
C LEU A 137 15.87 1.55 8.90
N TYR A 138 15.98 1.04 10.14
CA TYR A 138 17.01 0.08 10.53
C TYR A 138 16.96 -1.18 9.64
N PHE A 139 15.80 -1.84 9.54
CA PHE A 139 15.66 -3.03 8.70
C PHE A 139 15.87 -2.73 7.21
N SER A 140 15.41 -1.56 6.73
CA SER A 140 15.61 -1.15 5.34
C SER A 140 17.09 -0.95 5.00
N LEU A 141 17.89 -0.47 5.95
CA LEU A 141 19.34 -0.31 5.75
C LEU A 141 20.08 -1.65 5.85
N GLN A 142 19.60 -2.57 6.69
CA GLN A 142 20.20 -3.89 6.88
C GLN A 142 20.06 -4.78 5.64
N ALA A 143 19.02 -4.60 4.83
CA ALA A 143 18.73 -5.43 3.64
C ALA A 143 19.77 -5.34 2.52
N LYS A 144 20.81 -4.49 2.65
CA LYS A 144 21.85 -4.27 1.64
C LYS A 144 23.19 -4.97 1.95
N ASN A 145 23.33 -5.59 3.12
CA ASN A 145 24.52 -6.36 3.50
C ASN A 145 24.23 -7.86 3.48
#